data_AF-A0A8S2Z6D9-F1
#
_entry.id   AF-A0A8S2Z6D9-F1
#
_cell.length_a   1.000
_cell.length_b   1.000
_cell.length_c   1.000
_cell.angle_alpha   90.00
_cell.angle_beta   90.00
_cell.angle_gamma   90.00
#
_symmetry.space_group_name_H-M   'P 1'
#
loop_
_entity.id
_entity.type
_entity.pdbx_description
1 polymer ?
#
loop_
_entity_poly.entity_id
_entity_poly.type
_entity_poly.pdbx_seq_one_letter_code
_entity_poly.pdbx_strand_id
1 'polypeptide(L)'
;RKHYFDRRDHLDPRNVQKTTREQLKELSDITGYTVEQEEKFLDMIRKHDPGKDAVFTGHQYRDGDDNLKQNYESAAKCYAKAVGLGNAEGMYNLSLLHQQGLGVKKDIQTAIQLLKQAAAQSPTMSDECFIPNVGVAEAEHALGLHYETGVGVEMTYHKAAKWYQRASDHGSATAANNLGLMYGD
;
A
#
# COMPACT_ATOMS: atom_id res chain seq x y z
N ARG A 1 27.60 39.21 -13.73
CA ARG A 1 26.89 38.54 -14.85
C ARG A 1 26.42 37.20 -14.31
N LYS A 2 25.12 37.04 -14.01
CA LYS A 2 24.57 35.82 -13.41
C LYS A 2 24.65 34.69 -14.45
N HIS A 3 25.50 33.71 -14.23
CA HIS A 3 25.42 32.44 -14.95
C HIS A 3 24.34 31.60 -14.27
N TYR A 4 23.17 31.53 -14.91
CA TYR A 4 22.18 30.52 -14.63
C TYR A 4 22.79 29.17 -15.05
N PHE A 5 23.11 28.31 -14.07
CA PHE A 5 23.30 26.89 -14.34
C PHE A 5 21.95 26.32 -14.78
N ASP A 6 21.93 25.77 -15.99
CA ASP A 6 20.73 25.31 -16.67
C ASP A 6 20.16 24.08 -15.95
N ARG A 7 18.90 24.17 -15.48
CA ARG A 7 18.24 23.13 -14.66
C ARG A 7 17.90 21.85 -15.44
N ARG A 8 18.25 21.76 -16.73
CA ARG A 8 17.96 20.61 -17.60
C ARG A 8 19.00 19.50 -17.51
N ASP A 9 20.22 19.78 -17.09
CA ASP A 9 21.29 18.76 -17.01
C ASP A 9 21.11 17.80 -15.82
N HIS A 10 20.30 18.17 -14.82
CA HIS A 10 20.02 17.35 -13.64
C HIS A 10 18.95 16.27 -13.86
N LEU A 11 18.36 16.20 -15.06
CA LEU A 11 17.34 15.21 -15.41
C LEU A 11 17.85 14.17 -16.42
N ASP A 12 19.11 14.25 -16.87
CA ASP A 12 19.74 13.14 -17.61
C ASP A 12 19.99 11.99 -16.61
N PRO A 13 19.41 10.79 -16.82
CA PRO A 13 19.63 9.64 -15.95
C PRO A 13 21.12 9.32 -15.73
N ARG A 14 21.99 9.65 -16.70
CA ARG A 14 23.45 9.48 -16.62
C ARG A 14 24.11 10.50 -15.70
N ASN A 15 23.57 11.71 -15.60
CA ASN A 15 24.05 12.73 -14.67
C ASN A 15 23.51 12.46 -13.26
N VAL A 16 22.25 12.03 -13.12
CA VAL A 16 21.68 11.60 -11.83
C VAL A 16 22.48 10.44 -11.23
N GLN A 17 22.86 9.43 -12.03
CA GLN A 17 23.71 8.31 -11.60
C GLN A 17 25.13 8.73 -11.22
N LYS A 18 25.74 9.70 -11.92
CA LYS A 18 27.05 10.25 -11.55
C LYS A 18 27.00 11.00 -10.22
N THR A 19 25.98 11.82 -10.02
CA THR A 19 25.77 12.57 -8.77
C THR A 19 25.57 11.63 -7.58
N THR A 20 24.90 10.48 -7.76
CA THR A 20 24.74 9.50 -6.67
C THR A 20 26.07 8.83 -6.29
N ARG A 21 26.92 8.52 -7.27
CA ARG A 21 28.19 7.82 -7.01
C ARG A 21 29.26 8.70 -6.38
N GLU A 22 29.25 10.00 -6.68
CA GLU A 22 30.10 10.99 -6.02
C GLU A 22 29.69 11.19 -4.55
N GLN A 23 28.39 11.32 -4.28
CA GLN A 23 27.85 11.38 -2.91
C GLN A 23 28.17 10.13 -2.09
N LEU A 24 28.12 8.95 -2.72
CA LEU A 24 28.49 7.69 -2.10
C LEU A 24 29.99 7.58 -1.77
N LYS A 25 30.86 8.20 -2.57
CA LYS A 25 32.30 8.28 -2.26
C LYS A 25 32.56 9.18 -1.06
N GLU A 26 31.94 10.35 -1.02
CA GLU A 26 32.04 11.24 0.15
C GLU A 26 31.55 10.55 1.43
N LEU A 27 30.44 9.79 1.34
CA LEU A 27 29.93 8.99 2.45
C LEU A 27 30.93 7.89 2.86
N SER A 28 31.51 7.19 1.89
CA SER A 28 32.52 6.14 2.12
C SER A 28 33.77 6.66 2.84
N ASP A 29 34.21 7.87 2.53
CA ASP A 29 35.37 8.52 3.17
C ASP A 29 35.08 8.88 4.63
N ILE A 30 33.82 9.14 4.98
CA ILE A 30 33.37 9.46 6.35
C ILE A 30 33.18 8.19 7.18
N THR A 31 32.55 7.17 6.61
CA THR A 31 32.14 5.95 7.34
C THR A 31 33.23 4.89 7.39
N GLY A 32 34.17 4.92 6.43
CA GLY A 32 35.19 3.88 6.25
C GLY A 32 34.68 2.61 5.55
N TYR A 33 33.43 2.60 5.06
CA TYR A 33 32.89 1.52 4.22
C TYR A 33 33.26 1.71 2.76
N THR A 34 33.19 0.65 1.94
CA THR A 34 33.36 0.81 0.49
C THR A 34 32.10 1.38 -0.15
N VAL A 35 32.24 2.04 -1.31
CA VAL A 35 31.09 2.52 -2.11
C VAL A 35 30.07 1.42 -2.39
N GLU A 36 30.50 0.17 -2.59
CA GLU A 36 29.59 -0.96 -2.83
C GLU A 36 28.82 -1.37 -1.56
N GLN A 37 29.43 -1.26 -0.38
CA GLN A 37 28.77 -1.48 0.89
C GLN A 37 27.75 -0.39 1.20
N GLU A 38 28.07 0.87 0.89
CA GLU A 38 27.15 2.01 0.99
C GLU A 38 25.98 1.88 0.00
N GLU A 39 26.24 1.44 -1.25
CA GLU A 39 25.19 1.15 -2.22
C GLU A 39 24.26 0.03 -1.73
N LYS A 40 24.82 -1.06 -1.18
CA LYS A 40 24.04 -2.16 -0.60
C LYS A 40 23.24 -1.71 0.63
N PHE A 41 23.80 -0.85 1.46
CA PHE A 41 23.12 -0.32 2.64
C PHE A 41 21.99 0.64 2.25
N LEU A 42 22.22 1.54 1.29
CA LEU A 42 21.17 2.39 0.73
C LEU A 42 20.12 1.58 -0.01
N ASP A 43 20.49 0.53 -0.74
CA ASP A 43 19.55 -0.39 -1.37
C ASP A 43 18.71 -1.13 -0.32
N MET A 44 19.32 -1.57 0.79
CA MET A 44 18.62 -2.14 1.94
C MET A 44 17.66 -1.14 2.58
N ILE A 45 18.07 0.13 2.78
CA ILE A 45 17.19 1.19 3.30
C ILE A 45 16.06 1.51 2.32
N ARG A 46 16.36 1.58 1.02
CA ARG A 46 15.37 1.80 -0.05
C ARG A 46 14.37 0.65 -0.15
N LYS A 47 14.82 -0.57 0.15
CA LYS A 47 13.98 -1.79 0.18
C LYS A 47 13.25 -1.98 1.51
N HIS A 48 13.73 -1.40 2.60
CA HIS A 48 13.10 -1.43 3.92
C HIS A 48 11.87 -0.50 3.92
N ASP A 49 10.70 -1.10 3.74
CA ASP A 49 9.42 -0.41 3.82
C ASP A 49 8.83 -0.62 5.23
N PRO A 50 8.95 0.38 6.13
CA PRO A 50 8.46 0.24 7.50
C PRO A 50 6.94 0.05 7.57
N GLY A 51 6.21 0.41 6.51
CA GLY A 51 4.79 0.13 6.36
C GLY A 51 4.55 -1.36 6.16
N LYS A 52 5.30 -2.01 5.26
CA LYS A 52 5.23 -3.47 5.05
C LYS A 52 5.64 -4.25 6.28
N ASP A 53 6.69 -3.81 6.98
CA ASP A 53 7.11 -4.48 8.22
C ASP A 53 6.01 -4.40 9.30
N ALA A 54 5.38 -3.23 9.43
CA ALA A 54 4.27 -3.06 10.36
C ALA A 54 3.07 -3.95 9.98
N VAL A 55 2.76 -4.09 8.68
CA VAL A 55 1.72 -5.02 8.22
C VAL A 55 2.09 -6.47 8.52
N PHE A 56 3.33 -6.86 8.23
CA PHE A 56 3.83 -8.22 8.48
C PHE A 56 3.71 -8.59 9.97
N THR A 57 4.17 -7.73 10.88
CA THR A 57 3.99 -7.95 12.33
C THR A 57 2.50 -7.97 12.71
N GLY A 58 1.67 -7.17 12.04
CA GLY A 58 0.23 -7.19 12.21
C GLY A 58 -0.39 -8.54 11.87
N HIS A 59 0.04 -9.17 10.77
CA HIS A 59 -0.38 -10.52 10.37
C HIS A 59 0.05 -11.56 11.40
N GLN A 60 1.30 -11.51 11.89
CA GLN A 60 1.78 -12.42 12.94
C GLN A 60 0.90 -12.36 14.21
N TYR A 61 0.53 -11.16 14.66
CA TYR A 61 -0.39 -11.02 15.79
C TYR A 61 -1.82 -11.44 15.47
N ARG A 62 -2.31 -11.22 14.24
CA ARG A 62 -3.64 -11.65 13.83
C ARG A 62 -3.75 -13.17 13.82
N ASP A 63 -2.73 -13.86 13.30
CA ASP A 63 -2.78 -15.30 13.04
C ASP A 63 -2.26 -16.11 14.24
N GLY A 64 -1.40 -15.52 15.07
CA GLY A 64 -0.76 -16.21 16.20
C GLY A 64 0.39 -17.12 15.77
N ASP A 65 1.20 -16.64 14.82
CA ASP A 65 2.33 -17.37 14.24
C ASP A 65 3.66 -17.06 14.97
N ASP A 66 4.75 -17.77 14.61
CA ASP A 66 6.11 -17.55 15.12
C ASP A 66 6.24 -17.57 16.67
N ASN A 67 5.45 -18.43 17.33
CA ASN A 67 5.32 -18.52 18.80
C ASN A 67 4.65 -17.31 19.47
N LEU A 68 4.05 -16.41 18.71
CA LEU A 68 3.18 -15.36 19.25
C LEU A 68 1.78 -15.92 19.44
N LYS A 69 1.10 -15.51 20.52
CA LYS A 69 -0.33 -15.80 20.67
C LYS A 69 -1.14 -14.80 19.84
N GLN A 70 -2.20 -15.27 19.20
CA GLN A 70 -3.16 -14.40 18.51
C GLN A 70 -3.60 -13.25 19.43
N ASN A 71 -3.52 -12.03 18.91
CA ASN A 71 -3.88 -10.80 19.58
C ASN A 71 -4.30 -9.73 18.58
N TYR A 72 -5.61 -9.56 18.39
CA TYR A 72 -6.15 -8.57 17.47
C TYR A 72 -5.90 -7.12 17.89
N GLU A 73 -5.74 -6.83 19.19
CA GLU A 73 -5.44 -5.47 19.65
C GLU A 73 -4.01 -5.07 19.23
N SER A 74 -3.06 -5.98 19.37
CA SER A 74 -1.69 -5.79 18.86
C SER A 74 -1.66 -5.70 17.34
N ALA A 75 -2.41 -6.56 16.64
CA ALA A 75 -2.55 -6.48 15.18
C ALA A 75 -3.10 -5.13 14.74
N ALA A 76 -4.14 -4.62 15.41
CA ALA A 76 -4.71 -3.30 15.13
C ALA A 76 -3.70 -2.16 15.32
N LYS A 77 -2.86 -2.21 16.37
CA LYS A 77 -1.79 -1.23 16.58
C LYS A 77 -0.75 -1.26 15.46
N CYS A 78 -0.37 -2.45 15.02
CA CYS A 78 0.54 -2.65 13.89
C CYS A 78 -0.04 -2.10 12.58
N TYR A 79 -1.29 -2.43 12.25
CA TYR A 79 -1.95 -1.88 11.06
C TYR A 79 -2.15 -0.37 11.17
N ALA A 80 -2.50 0.18 12.34
CA ALA A 80 -2.60 1.63 12.53
C ALA A 80 -1.24 2.33 12.32
N LYS A 81 -0.13 1.70 12.72
CA LYS A 81 1.21 2.18 12.39
C LYS A 81 1.46 2.17 10.88
N ALA A 82 1.09 1.09 10.18
CA ALA A 82 1.19 1.00 8.73
C ALA A 82 0.34 2.08 8.02
N VAL A 83 -0.86 2.36 8.52
CA VAL A 83 -1.72 3.46 8.04
C VAL A 83 -1.04 4.81 8.23
N GLY A 84 -0.41 5.05 9.38
CA GLY A 84 0.37 6.27 9.64
C GLY A 84 1.58 6.45 8.71
N LEU A 85 2.06 5.36 8.12
CA LEU A 85 3.12 5.34 7.10
C LEU A 85 2.56 5.36 5.67
N GLY A 86 1.24 5.49 5.50
CA GLY A 86 0.59 5.56 4.21
C GLY A 86 0.53 4.24 3.46
N ASN A 87 0.53 3.10 4.15
CA ASN A 87 0.48 1.78 3.49
C ASN A 87 -0.99 1.33 3.26
N ALA A 88 -1.36 1.09 1.99
CA ALA A 88 -2.70 0.66 1.58
C ALA A 88 -3.13 -0.70 2.17
N GLU A 89 -2.20 -1.65 2.29
CA GLU A 89 -2.49 -2.97 2.86
C GLU A 89 -2.79 -2.85 4.37
N GLY A 90 -2.10 -1.96 5.08
CA GLY A 90 -2.42 -1.60 6.46
C GLY A 90 -3.80 -0.98 6.60
N MET A 91 -4.18 -0.08 5.69
CA MET A 91 -5.54 0.51 5.65
C MET A 91 -6.61 -0.56 5.43
N TYR A 92 -6.40 -1.46 4.48
CA TYR A 92 -7.31 -2.58 4.21
C TYR A 92 -7.45 -3.50 5.45
N ASN A 93 -6.35 -3.98 6.02
CA ASN A 93 -6.40 -4.88 7.17
C ASN A 93 -7.02 -4.23 8.41
N LEU A 94 -6.71 -2.97 8.71
CA LEU A 94 -7.35 -2.25 9.81
C LEU A 94 -8.85 -2.08 9.58
N SER A 95 -9.28 -1.90 8.32
CA SER A 95 -10.70 -1.82 7.99
C SER A 95 -11.44 -3.12 8.33
N LEU A 96 -10.85 -4.29 8.05
CA LEU A 96 -11.43 -5.59 8.37
C LEU A 96 -11.62 -5.75 9.89
N LEU A 97 -10.64 -5.31 10.69
CA LEU A 97 -10.75 -5.33 12.15
C LEU A 97 -11.89 -4.43 12.65
N HIS A 98 -12.06 -3.25 12.08
CA HIS A 98 -13.19 -2.36 12.40
C HIS A 98 -14.54 -2.92 11.95
N GLN A 99 -14.62 -3.62 10.82
CA GLN A 99 -15.86 -4.26 10.36
C GLN A 99 -16.33 -5.34 11.34
N GLN A 100 -15.39 -6.13 11.84
CA GLN A 100 -15.67 -7.29 12.70
C GLN A 100 -15.67 -6.94 14.19
N GLY A 101 -15.05 -5.83 14.59
CA GLY A 101 -14.87 -5.45 15.99
C GLY A 101 -13.80 -6.28 16.71
N LEU A 102 -12.77 -6.71 15.99
CA LEU A 102 -11.69 -7.54 16.52
C LEU A 102 -10.53 -6.67 16.97
N GLY A 103 -10.24 -6.66 18.27
CA GLY A 103 -9.15 -5.84 18.84
C GLY A 103 -9.39 -4.32 18.81
N VAL A 104 -10.46 -3.88 18.15
CA VAL A 104 -10.95 -2.50 18.09
C VAL A 104 -12.47 -2.49 18.21
N LYS A 105 -13.05 -1.35 18.58
CA LYS A 105 -14.50 -1.18 18.55
C LYS A 105 -15.00 -1.35 17.11
N LYS A 106 -16.06 -2.13 16.94
CA LYS A 106 -16.76 -2.27 15.65
C LYS A 106 -17.24 -0.90 15.16
N ASP A 107 -16.81 -0.52 13.98
CA ASP A 107 -17.14 0.74 13.33
C ASP A 107 -17.08 0.62 11.80
N ILE A 108 -18.24 0.39 11.20
CA ILE A 108 -18.38 0.22 9.76
C ILE A 108 -18.02 1.49 8.99
N GLN A 109 -18.30 2.68 9.54
CA GLN A 109 -18.01 3.94 8.85
C GLN A 109 -16.50 4.19 8.78
N THR A 110 -15.80 3.97 9.88
CA THR A 110 -14.33 4.04 9.91
C THR A 110 -13.71 3.03 8.95
N ALA A 111 -14.23 1.80 8.89
CA ALA A 111 -13.76 0.81 7.93
C ALA A 111 -13.93 1.27 6.47
N ILE A 112 -15.11 1.78 6.09
CA ILE A 112 -15.35 2.28 4.72
C ILE A 112 -14.43 3.46 4.38
N GLN A 113 -14.12 4.33 5.33
CA GLN A 113 -13.19 5.44 5.11
C GLN A 113 -11.76 4.93 4.85
N LEU A 114 -11.29 3.97 5.64
CA LEU A 114 -9.99 3.32 5.42
C LEU A 114 -9.92 2.64 4.04
N LEU A 115 -10.98 1.94 3.64
CA LEU A 115 -11.07 1.32 2.31
C LEU A 115 -10.99 2.37 1.18
N LYS A 116 -11.69 3.50 1.32
CA LYS A 116 -11.60 4.61 0.35
C LYS A 116 -10.19 5.21 0.29
N GLN A 117 -9.52 5.35 1.43
CA GLN A 117 -8.14 5.83 1.49
C GLN A 117 -7.19 4.86 0.79
N ALA A 118 -7.33 3.55 1.05
CA ALA A 118 -6.53 2.52 0.39
C ALA A 118 -6.75 2.54 -1.13
N ALA A 119 -8.00 2.56 -1.59
CA ALA A 119 -8.35 2.62 -3.01
C ALA A 119 -7.84 3.89 -3.72
N ALA A 120 -7.69 4.99 -3.00
CA ALA A 120 -7.12 6.24 -3.53
C ALA A 120 -5.59 6.17 -3.75
N GLN A 121 -4.91 5.16 -3.19
CA GLN A 121 -3.47 4.93 -3.40
C GLN A 121 -3.15 4.11 -4.66
N SER A 122 -4.15 3.81 -5.48
CA SER A 122 -3.93 3.22 -6.81
C SER A 122 -2.90 4.07 -7.56
N PRO A 123 -1.75 3.48 -7.99
CA PRO A 123 -0.79 4.22 -8.78
C PRO A 123 -1.45 4.65 -10.09
N THR A 124 -1.30 5.92 -10.45
CA THR A 124 -1.64 6.38 -11.80
C THR A 124 -0.77 5.61 -12.78
N MET A 125 -1.40 4.86 -13.69
CA MET A 125 -0.74 4.09 -14.75
C MET A 125 0.39 4.91 -15.40
N SER A 126 1.63 4.69 -14.96
CA SER A 126 2.82 5.32 -15.53
C SER A 126 3.81 4.21 -15.87
N ASP A 127 3.73 3.73 -17.11
CA ASP A 127 4.75 3.09 -17.96
C ASP A 127 5.68 1.98 -17.41
N GLU A 128 5.55 1.52 -16.17
CA GLU A 128 6.37 0.45 -15.60
C GLU A 128 5.54 -0.73 -15.09
N CYS A 129 6.14 -1.92 -15.17
CA CYS A 129 5.58 -3.24 -14.88
C CYS A 129 4.50 -3.21 -13.79
N PHE A 130 3.29 -3.67 -14.15
CA PHE A 130 2.15 -3.80 -13.26
C PHE A 130 2.48 -4.77 -12.12
N ILE A 131 2.89 -4.24 -10.97
CA ILE A 131 2.95 -4.99 -9.72
C ILE A 131 1.64 -4.68 -8.99
N PRO A 132 0.69 -5.64 -8.91
CA PRO A 132 -0.58 -5.40 -8.24
C PRO A 132 -0.32 -5.06 -6.76
N ASN A 133 -0.87 -3.92 -6.32
CA ASN A 133 -0.88 -3.55 -4.91
C ASN A 133 -2.02 -4.31 -4.23
N VAL A 134 -1.66 -5.38 -3.51
CA VAL A 134 -2.55 -6.29 -2.73
C VAL A 134 -3.34 -5.56 -1.62
N GLY A 135 -3.05 -4.28 -1.34
CA GLY A 135 -3.92 -3.46 -0.49
C GLY A 135 -5.04 -2.77 -1.25
N VAL A 136 -4.78 -2.39 -2.51
CA VAL A 136 -5.68 -1.53 -3.31
C VAL A 136 -6.79 -2.35 -3.95
N ALA A 137 -6.45 -3.46 -4.63
CA ALA A 137 -7.44 -4.30 -5.31
C ALA A 137 -8.49 -4.85 -4.33
N GLU A 138 -8.03 -5.28 -3.17
CA GLU A 138 -8.80 -5.83 -2.07
C GLU A 138 -9.70 -4.77 -1.44
N ALA A 139 -9.17 -3.54 -1.28
CA ALA A 139 -9.98 -2.44 -0.77
C ALA A 139 -11.08 -2.01 -1.75
N GLU A 140 -10.77 -1.95 -3.05
CA GLU A 140 -11.75 -1.65 -4.09
C GLU A 140 -12.82 -2.74 -4.18
N HIS A 141 -12.44 -4.02 -4.09
CA HIS A 141 -13.39 -5.14 -4.03
C HIS A 141 -14.31 -5.03 -2.81
N ALA A 142 -13.75 -4.77 -1.62
CA ALA A 142 -14.53 -4.60 -0.41
C ALA A 142 -15.50 -3.40 -0.50
N LEU A 143 -15.11 -2.29 -1.14
CA LEU A 143 -16.03 -1.18 -1.44
C LEU A 143 -17.17 -1.62 -2.36
N GLY A 144 -16.86 -2.44 -3.38
CA GLY A 144 -17.88 -3.05 -4.24
C GLY A 144 -18.93 -3.81 -3.42
N LEU A 145 -18.49 -4.68 -2.51
CA LEU A 145 -19.37 -5.43 -1.61
C LEU A 145 -20.21 -4.53 -0.71
N HIS A 146 -19.63 -3.45 -0.17
CA HIS A 146 -20.39 -2.49 0.64
C HIS A 146 -21.53 -1.83 -0.15
N TYR A 147 -21.27 -1.42 -1.40
CA TYR A 147 -22.29 -0.83 -2.26
C TYR A 147 -23.31 -1.85 -2.77
N GLU A 148 -22.91 -3.11 -2.97
CA GLU A 148 -23.82 -4.19 -3.38
C GLU A 148 -24.78 -4.58 -2.25
N THR A 149 -24.27 -4.68 -1.02
CA THR A 149 -25.04 -5.13 0.15
C THR A 149 -25.75 -4.01 0.89
N GLY A 150 -25.35 -2.75 0.68
CA GLY A 150 -25.85 -1.60 1.44
C GLY A 150 -25.35 -1.52 2.89
N VAL A 151 -24.32 -2.29 3.25
CA VAL A 151 -23.78 -2.26 4.61
C VAL A 151 -22.97 -0.98 4.81
N GLY A 152 -23.49 -0.05 5.62
CA GLY A 152 -22.80 1.20 5.96
C GLY A 152 -22.76 2.25 4.84
N VAL A 153 -23.28 1.95 3.65
CA VAL A 153 -23.49 2.88 2.55
C VAL A 153 -24.86 2.65 1.94
N GLU A 154 -25.37 3.62 1.20
CA GLU A 154 -26.57 3.41 0.38
C GLU A 154 -26.28 2.35 -0.72
N MET A 155 -27.11 1.31 -0.75
CA MET A 155 -27.03 0.22 -1.70
C MET A 155 -27.18 0.74 -3.13
N THR A 156 -26.18 0.50 -3.98
CA THR A 156 -26.16 0.97 -5.37
C THR A 156 -25.35 0.04 -6.26
N TYR A 157 -26.03 -0.84 -7.01
CA TYR A 157 -25.39 -1.78 -7.93
C TYR A 157 -24.46 -1.11 -8.95
N HIS A 158 -24.85 0.05 -9.48
CA HIS A 158 -23.97 0.80 -10.39
C HIS A 158 -22.64 1.25 -9.74
N LYS A 159 -22.64 1.62 -8.45
CA LYS A 159 -21.37 1.93 -7.76
C LYS A 159 -20.60 0.65 -7.46
N ALA A 160 -21.29 -0.43 -7.07
CA ALA A 160 -20.66 -1.73 -6.85
C ALA A 160 -19.92 -2.23 -8.10
N ALA A 161 -20.59 -2.23 -9.26
CA ALA A 161 -19.99 -2.60 -10.54
C ALA A 161 -18.75 -1.76 -10.89
N LYS A 162 -18.79 -0.44 -10.63
CA LYS A 162 -17.63 0.44 -10.85
C LYS A 162 -16.44 0.07 -9.97
N TRP A 163 -16.68 -0.27 -8.71
CA TRP A 163 -15.61 -0.69 -7.80
C TRP A 163 -15.07 -2.07 -8.15
N TYR A 164 -15.93 -3.01 -8.54
CA TYR A 164 -15.49 -4.31 -9.03
C TYR A 164 -14.70 -4.24 -10.33
N GLN A 165 -15.08 -3.36 -11.26
CA GLN A 165 -14.28 -3.12 -12.46
C GLN A 165 -12.88 -2.62 -12.09
N ARG A 166 -12.75 -1.62 -11.22
CA ARG A 166 -11.45 -1.10 -10.79
C ARG A 166 -10.59 -2.17 -10.11
N ALA A 167 -11.18 -2.94 -9.20
CA ALA A 167 -10.49 -4.04 -8.53
C ALA A 167 -10.03 -5.12 -9.53
N SER A 168 -10.85 -5.42 -10.53
CA SER A 168 -10.51 -6.32 -11.64
C SER A 168 -9.36 -5.77 -12.49
N ASP A 169 -9.37 -4.46 -12.80
CA ASP A 169 -8.28 -3.78 -13.53
C ASP A 169 -6.97 -3.81 -12.71
N HIS A 170 -7.07 -3.86 -11.38
CA HIS A 170 -5.95 -4.08 -10.46
C HIS A 170 -5.66 -5.57 -10.16
N GLY A 171 -6.25 -6.50 -10.90
CA GLY A 171 -5.91 -7.93 -10.86
C GLY A 171 -6.72 -8.79 -9.89
N SER A 172 -7.77 -8.25 -9.26
CA SER A 172 -8.66 -9.03 -8.40
C SER A 172 -9.57 -9.96 -9.22
N ALA A 173 -9.20 -11.24 -9.28
CA ALA A 173 -10.02 -12.27 -9.94
C ALA A 173 -11.41 -12.42 -9.30
N THR A 174 -11.52 -12.25 -7.98
CA THR A 174 -12.80 -12.28 -7.26
C THR A 174 -13.71 -11.13 -7.69
N ALA A 175 -13.14 -9.92 -7.86
CA ALA A 175 -13.92 -8.79 -8.37
C ALA A 175 -14.37 -8.99 -9.82
N ALA A 176 -13.51 -9.53 -10.67
CA ALA A 176 -13.86 -9.89 -12.05
C ALA A 176 -15.04 -10.88 -12.09
N ASN A 177 -15.03 -11.91 -11.23
CA ASN A 177 -16.12 -12.87 -11.11
C ASN A 177 -17.42 -12.20 -10.64
N ASN A 178 -17.36 -11.35 -9.60
CA ASN A 178 -18.53 -10.63 -9.10
C ASN A 178 -19.11 -9.70 -10.18
N LEU A 179 -18.26 -9.03 -10.95
CA LEU A 179 -18.69 -8.21 -12.08
C LEU A 179 -19.38 -9.05 -13.17
N GLY A 180 -18.84 -10.23 -13.49
CA GLY A 180 -19.45 -11.18 -14.41
C GLY A 180 -20.84 -11.64 -13.97
N LEU A 181 -21.01 -11.93 -12.68
CA LEU A 181 -22.32 -12.27 -12.10
C LEU A 181 -23.32 -11.11 -12.21
N MET A 182 -22.88 -9.85 -12.09
CA MET A 182 -23.77 -8.69 -12.21
C MET A 182 -24.28 -8.43 -13.63
N TYR A 183 -23.55 -8.87 -14.65
CA TYR A 183 -23.90 -8.68 -16.08
C TYR A 183 -24.35 -9.97 -16.79
N GLY A 184 -24.35 -11.09 -16.09
CA GLY A 184 -24.62 -12.43 -16.64
C GLY A 184 -26.09 -12.84 -16.68
N ASP A 185 -26.99 -12.00 -16.16
CA ASP A 185 -28.46 -12.16 -16.21
C ASP A 185 -29.09 -11.28 -17.30
#